data_AF-A0A9E1WDF0-F1
#
_entry.id   AF-A0A9E1WDF0-F1
#
_cell.length_a   1.000
_cell.length_b   1.000
_cell.length_c   1.000
_cell.angle_alpha   90.00
_cell.angle_beta   90.00
_cell.angle_gamma   90.00
#
_symmetry.space_group_name_H-M   'P 1'
#
loop_
_entity.id
_entity.type
_entity.pdbx_description
1 polymer ?
#
loop_
_entity_poly.entity_id
_entity_poly.type
_entity_poly.pdbx_seq_one_letter_code
_entity_poly.pdbx_strand_id
1 'polypeptide(L)'
;MHMIRLACVGIVMVTLAACATKPPQPVVDFAPDYDFSQPKTIAFYALSGSVTGNNPSELTDFQRDRIDSALRGSLEAKGLVFVENTSDADLLLSWHLNLMEKTDVKSYNNPSY
;
A
#
# COMPACT_ATOMS: atom_id res chain seq x y z
N MET A 1 3.15 -14.26 -45.15
CA MET A 1 4.10 -13.46 -44.34
C MET A 1 3.46 -12.24 -43.66
N HIS A 2 2.56 -11.48 -44.32
CA HIS A 2 1.89 -10.33 -43.66
C HIS A 2 0.97 -10.69 -42.49
N MET A 3 0.20 -11.79 -42.59
CA MET A 3 -0.66 -12.26 -41.50
C MET A 3 0.12 -12.65 -40.22
N ILE A 4 1.29 -13.28 -40.37
CA ILE A 4 2.15 -13.64 -39.22
C ILE A 4 2.74 -12.39 -38.56
N ARG A 5 3.15 -11.39 -39.34
CA ARG A 5 3.65 -10.11 -38.82
C ARG A 5 2.56 -9.34 -38.08
N LEU A 6 1.33 -9.33 -38.60
CA LEU A 6 0.17 -8.73 -37.93
C LEU A 6 -0.18 -9.44 -36.62
N ALA A 7 -0.10 -10.77 -36.58
CA ALA A 7 -0.32 -11.54 -35.35
C ALA A 7 0.74 -11.24 -34.27
N CYS A 8 2.02 -11.16 -34.64
CA CYS A 8 3.09 -10.80 -33.70
C CYS A 8 2.91 -9.38 -33.14
N VAL A 9 2.55 -8.40 -33.99
CA VAL A 9 2.27 -7.03 -33.55
C VAL A 9 1.08 -6.97 -32.60
N GLY A 10 0.03 -7.76 -32.87
CA GLY A 10 -1.13 -7.86 -31.98
C GLY A 10 -0.77 -8.42 -30.61
N ILE A 11 0.03 -9.49 -30.55
CA ILE A 11 0.48 -10.09 -29.28
C ILE A 11 1.31 -9.11 -28.46
N VAL A 12 2.24 -8.39 -29.10
CA VAL A 12 3.06 -7.37 -28.43
C VAL A 12 2.16 -6.25 -27.87
N MET A 13 1.18 -5.76 -28.63
CA MET A 13 0.27 -4.73 -28.11
C MET A 13 -0.56 -5.20 -26.91
N VAL A 14 -1.02 -6.46 -26.90
CA VAL A 14 -1.79 -7.01 -25.77
C VAL A 14 -0.91 -7.18 -24.52
N THR A 15 0.35 -7.59 -24.66
CA THR A 15 1.25 -7.72 -23.50
C THR A 15 1.68 -6.37 -22.93
N LEU A 16 1.85 -5.32 -23.75
CA LEU A 16 2.08 -3.96 -23.26
C LEU A 16 0.86 -3.40 -22.50
N ALA A 17 -0.36 -3.73 -22.93
CA ALA A 17 -1.58 -3.28 -22.26
C ALA A 17 -1.75 -3.88 -20.85
N ALA A 18 -1.26 -5.10 -20.61
CA ALA A 18 -1.30 -5.73 -19.28
C ALA A 18 -0.46 -4.97 -18.23
N CYS A 19 0.62 -4.32 -18.65
CA CYS A 19 1.46 -3.48 -17.77
C CYS A 19 0.84 -2.12 -17.44
N ALA A 20 -0.25 -1.73 -18.11
CA ALA A 20 -0.91 -0.43 -17.89
C ALA A 20 -1.92 -0.43 -16.73
N THR A 21 -2.18 -1.59 -16.13
CA THR A 21 -3.09 -1.72 -14.99
C THR A 21 -2.50 -1.03 -13.77
N LYS A 22 -2.86 0.24 -13.56
CA LYS A 22 -2.44 1.00 -12.39
C LYS A 22 -3.20 0.51 -11.15
N PRO A 23 -2.53 0.34 -9.99
CA PRO A 23 -3.24 0.09 -8.75
C PRO A 23 -4.20 1.25 -8.44
N PRO A 24 -5.22 1.03 -7.58
CA PRO A 24 -6.06 2.10 -7.07
C PRO A 24 -5.19 3.26 -6.57
N GLN A 25 -5.50 4.48 -6.98
CA GLN A 25 -4.76 5.64 -6.53
C GLN A 25 -4.98 5.78 -5.02
N PRO A 26 -3.90 5.86 -4.21
CA PRO A 26 -4.05 6.11 -2.79
C PRO A 26 -4.66 7.50 -2.60
N VAL A 27 -5.57 7.61 -1.64
CA VAL A 27 -5.99 8.92 -1.13
C VAL A 27 -4.88 9.42 -0.21
N VAL A 28 -4.34 10.59 -0.51
CA VAL A 28 -3.21 11.19 0.22
C VAL A 28 -3.62 12.59 0.66
N ASP A 29 -3.35 12.92 1.91
CA ASP A 29 -3.53 14.24 2.49
C ASP A 29 -2.27 14.60 3.29
N PHE A 30 -1.85 15.86 3.22
CA PHE A 30 -0.66 16.38 3.89
C PHE A 30 -0.76 17.90 4.09
N ALA A 31 -0.04 18.42 5.08
CA ALA A 31 0.08 19.86 5.31
C ALA A 31 0.80 20.55 4.11
N PRO A 32 0.13 21.42 3.33
CA PRO A 32 0.69 21.96 2.10
C PRO A 32 1.94 22.85 2.28
N ASP A 33 2.12 23.38 3.48
CA ASP A 33 3.20 24.26 3.90
C ASP A 33 4.37 23.50 4.57
N TYR A 34 4.24 22.19 4.76
CA TYR A 34 5.32 21.38 5.34
C TYR A 34 6.42 21.08 4.32
N ASP A 35 7.66 21.43 4.67
CA ASP A 35 8.83 21.19 3.84
C ASP A 35 9.41 19.79 4.07
N PHE A 36 8.97 18.82 3.28
CA PHE A 36 9.48 17.44 3.30
C PHE A 36 10.94 17.29 2.87
N SER A 37 11.61 18.36 2.41
CA SER A 37 13.05 18.28 2.10
C SER A 37 13.93 18.31 3.35
N GLN A 38 13.40 18.81 4.47
CA GLN A 38 14.10 18.95 5.74
C GLN A 38 14.33 17.61 6.45
N PRO A 39 13.30 16.79 6.75
CA PRO A 39 13.50 15.54 7.47
C PRO A 39 14.38 14.57 6.68
N LYS A 40 15.31 13.92 7.37
CA LYS A 40 16.23 12.92 6.81
C LYS A 40 16.08 11.57 7.49
N THR A 41 15.76 11.55 8.78
CA THR A 41 15.61 10.31 9.54
C THR A 41 14.15 9.99 9.81
N ILE A 42 13.82 8.70 9.80
CA ILE A 42 12.48 8.21 10.14
C ILE A 42 12.58 6.95 10.99
N ALA A 43 11.65 6.76 11.91
CA ALA A 43 11.51 5.51 12.65
C ALA A 43 10.06 5.02 12.64
N PHE A 44 9.85 3.74 12.91
CA PHE A 44 8.50 3.26 13.20
C PHE A 44 8.05 3.79 14.56
N TYR A 45 6.81 4.28 14.63
CA TYR A 45 6.17 4.58 15.89
C TYR A 45 5.98 3.28 16.70
N ALA A 46 6.05 3.37 18.02
CA ALA A 46 5.86 2.21 18.89
C ALA A 46 4.50 1.55 18.61
N LEU A 47 4.50 0.23 18.47
CA LEU A 47 3.30 -0.56 18.15
C LEU A 47 2.70 -0.29 16.76
N SER A 48 3.44 0.30 15.81
CA SER A 48 3.02 0.36 14.41
C SER A 48 2.70 -1.04 13.87
N GLY A 49 1.60 -1.19 13.13
CA GLY A 49 1.15 -2.50 12.63
C GLY A 49 0.64 -3.46 13.70
N SER A 50 0.69 -3.09 14.98
CA SER A 50 0.10 -3.88 16.06
C SER A 50 -1.40 -3.67 16.14
N VAL A 51 -2.06 -4.74 16.55
CA VAL A 51 -3.48 -4.81 16.79
C VAL A 51 -3.69 -5.12 18.27
N THR A 52 -4.63 -4.42 18.90
CA THR A 52 -5.01 -4.65 20.28
C THR A 52 -6.44 -5.15 20.35
N GLY A 53 -6.76 -6.06 21.28
CA GLY A 53 -8.09 -6.63 21.41
C GLY A 53 -8.34 -7.82 20.48
N ASN A 54 -9.62 -8.18 20.30
CA ASN A 54 -10.01 -9.33 19.49
C ASN A 54 -9.88 -8.97 18.00
N ASN A 55 -8.74 -9.29 17.39
CA ASN A 55 -8.46 -8.91 16.00
C ASN A 55 -8.84 -10.04 15.03
N PRO A 56 -9.88 -9.86 14.18
CA PRO A 56 -10.30 -10.89 13.22
C PRO A 56 -9.30 -11.14 12.08
N SER A 57 -8.28 -10.30 11.92
CA SER A 57 -7.36 -10.36 10.79
C SER A 57 -6.05 -11.13 11.03
N GLU A 58 -5.71 -11.42 12.30
CA GLU A 58 -4.40 -11.92 12.80
C GLU A 58 -3.29 -11.99 11.74
N LEU A 59 -2.71 -10.83 11.39
CA LEU A 59 -1.49 -10.80 10.59
C LEU A 59 -0.41 -11.59 11.33
N THR A 60 0.21 -12.55 10.65
CA THR A 60 1.38 -13.24 11.19
C THR A 60 2.56 -12.27 11.28
N ASP A 61 3.51 -12.55 12.17
CA ASP A 61 4.73 -11.73 12.30
C ASP A 61 5.47 -11.60 10.95
N PHE A 62 5.53 -12.68 10.18
CA PHE A 62 6.12 -12.66 8.83
C PHE A 62 5.41 -11.69 7.87
N GLN A 63 4.07 -11.63 7.91
CA GLN A 63 3.31 -10.70 7.07
C GLN A 63 3.56 -9.25 7.50
N ARG A 64 3.66 -9.01 8.80
CA ARG A 64 3.98 -7.69 9.36
C ARG A 64 5.39 -7.25 8.96
N ASP A 65 6.39 -8.10 9.16
CA ASP A 65 7.79 -7.83 8.80
C ASP A 65 7.93 -7.50 7.31
N ARG A 66 7.13 -8.16 6.47
CA ARG A 66 7.09 -7.91 5.03
C ARG A 66 6.47 -6.56 4.70
N ILE A 67 5.43 -6.13 5.43
CA ILE A 67 4.85 -4.78 5.30
C ILE A 67 5.88 -3.74 5.77
N ASP A 68 6.50 -3.94 6.93
CA ASP A 68 7.52 -3.04 7.48
C ASP A 68 8.70 -2.89 6.52
N SER A 69 9.19 -4.00 5.96
CA SER A 69 10.28 -3.99 4.99
C SER A 69 9.90 -3.25 3.70
N ALA A 70 8.67 -3.42 3.21
CA ALA A 70 8.20 -2.73 2.01
C ALA A 70 8.04 -1.22 2.23
N LEU A 71 7.51 -0.82 3.39
CA LEU A 71 7.39 0.60 3.78
C LEU A 71 8.76 1.23 3.95
N ARG A 72 9.68 0.56 4.65
CA ARG A 72 11.07 0.99 4.81
C ARG A 72 11.74 1.20 3.46
N GLY A 73 11.76 0.18 2.61
CA GLY A 73 12.40 0.28 1.29
C GLY A 73 11.79 1.38 0.40
N SER A 74 10.48 1.61 0.49
CA SER A 74 9.80 2.66 -0.28
C SER A 74 10.18 4.08 0.16
N LEU A 75 10.44 4.27 1.46
CA LEU A 75 10.85 5.55 2.03
C LEU A 75 12.35 5.80 1.88
N GLU A 76 13.16 4.75 2.00
CA GLU A 76 14.59 4.79 1.69
C GLU A 76 14.82 5.13 0.21
N ALA A 77 14.01 4.59 -0.70
CA ALA A 77 14.04 4.96 -2.12
C ALA A 77 13.68 6.44 -2.36
N LYS A 78 13.05 7.12 -1.40
CA LYS A 78 12.77 8.57 -1.41
C LYS A 78 13.88 9.39 -0.73
N GLY A 79 14.94 8.75 -0.22
CA GLY A 79 16.10 9.40 0.38
C GLY A 79 16.04 9.58 1.89
N LEU A 80 15.07 8.95 2.58
CA LEU A 80 15.02 8.92 4.04
C LEU A 80 15.90 7.79 4.59
N VAL A 81 16.39 7.93 5.82
CA VAL A 81 17.19 6.94 6.53
C VAL A 81 16.40 6.42 7.72
N PHE A 82 16.22 5.10 7.80
CA PHE A 82 15.59 4.51 8.98
C PHE A 82 16.55 4.47 10.16
N VAL A 83 16.11 4.97 11.31
CA VAL A 83 16.84 4.92 12.59
C VAL A 83 16.11 4.00 13.56
N GLU A 84 16.88 3.33 14.44
CA GLU A 84 16.32 2.37 15.39
C GLU A 84 15.65 3.06 16.58
N ASN A 85 16.25 4.13 17.11
CA ASN A 85 15.68 4.90 18.20
C ASN A 85 14.74 5.98 17.67
N THR A 86 13.51 6.02 18.18
CA THR A 86 12.52 7.03 17.81
C THR A 86 12.93 8.45 18.23
N SER A 87 13.82 8.61 19.21
CA SER A 87 14.37 9.90 19.62
C SER A 87 15.27 10.54 18.57
N ASP A 88 15.85 9.74 17.69
CA ASP A 88 16.81 10.18 16.67
C ASP A 88 16.11 10.44 15.32
N ALA A 89 14.79 10.26 15.28
CA ALA A 89 13.97 10.35 14.09
C ALA A 89 13.33 11.74 13.92
N ASP A 90 13.48 12.33 12.74
CA ASP A 90 12.76 13.56 12.37
C ASP A 90 11.26 13.29 12.15
N LEU A 91 10.93 12.07 11.70
CA LEU A 91 9.57 11.61 11.42
C LEU A 91 9.29 10.25 12.09
N LEU A 92 8.03 10.03 12.45
CA LEU A 92 7.55 8.73 12.92
C LEU A 92 6.48 8.18 11.98
N LEU A 93 6.66 6.94 11.53
CA LEU A 93 5.69 6.23 10.70
C LEU A 93 4.84 5.29 11.55
N SER A 94 3.52 5.44 11.44
CA SER A 94 2.57 4.46 11.94
C SER A 94 1.68 3.97 10.79
N TRP A 95 1.37 2.68 10.78
CA TRP A 95 0.44 2.09 9.82
C TRP A 95 -0.55 1.17 10.53
N HIS A 96 -1.73 1.03 9.93
CA HIS A 96 -2.77 0.09 10.32
C HIS A 96 -3.32 -0.62 9.08
N LEU A 97 -3.83 -1.83 9.25
CA LEU A 97 -4.49 -2.58 8.18
C LEU A 97 -5.96 -2.77 8.51
N ASN A 98 -6.84 -2.26 7.64
CA ASN A 98 -8.26 -2.53 7.70
C ASN A 98 -8.59 -3.65 6.70
N LEU A 99 -8.98 -4.81 7.22
CA LEU A 99 -9.57 -5.88 6.41
C LEU A 99 -11.10 -5.79 6.50
N MET A 100 -11.74 -5.56 5.37
CA MET A 100 -13.20 -5.66 5.27
C MET A 100 -13.54 -6.90 4.44
N GLU A 101 -14.36 -7.78 5.01
CA GLU A 101 -14.98 -8.83 4.23
C GLU A 101 -16.04 -8.20 3.32
N LYS A 102 -15.96 -8.46 2.01
CA LYS A 102 -16.91 -7.90 1.05
C LYS A 102 -18.25 -8.64 1.22
N THR A 103 -19.14 -8.07 2.00
CA THR A 103 -20.51 -8.59 2.12
C THR A 103 -21.26 -8.30 0.83
N ASP A 104 -21.66 -9.36 0.11
CA ASP A 104 -22.53 -9.24 -1.06
C ASP A 104 -23.93 -8.84 -0.59
N VAL A 105 -24.19 -7.53 -0.56
CA VAL A 105 -25.52 -7.01 -0.20
C VAL A 105 -26.48 -7.28 -1.35
N LYS A 106 -27.08 -8.46 -1.34
CA LYS A 106 -28.21 -8.80 -2.21
C LYS A 106 -29.44 -8.07 -1.67
N SER A 107 -29.70 -6.86 -2.17
CA SER A 107 -30.96 -6.18 -1.91
C SER A 107 -32.07 -6.89 -2.69
N TYR A 108 -32.84 -7.72 -2.00
CA TYR A 108 -34.11 -8.22 -2.52
C TYR A 108 -35.17 -7.19 -2.18
N ASN A 109 -35.80 -6.61 -3.20
CA ASN A 109 -36.98 -5.77 -3.02
C ASN A 109 -38.13 -6.69 -2.61
N ASN A 110 -38.26 -6.96 -1.31
CA ASN A 110 -39.41 -7.67 -0.80
C ASN A 110 -40.53 -6.65 -0.60
N PRO A 111 -41.62 -6.67 -1.41
CA PRO A 111 -42.78 -5.86 -1.10
C PRO A 111 -43.28 -6.33 0.27
N SER A 112 -43.06 -5.52 1.29
CA SER A 112 -43.60 -5.75 2.63
C SER A 112 -45.13 -5.87 2.50
N TYR A 113 -45.68 -6.99 2.96
CA TYR A 113 -47.13 -7.19 3.12
C TYR A 113 -47.68 -6.32 4.24
#